data_AF-A0A0F8W9N8-F1
#
_entry.id   AF-A0A0F8W9N8-F1
#
_cell.length_a   1.000
_cell.length_b   1.000
_cell.length_c   1.000
_cell.angle_alpha   90.00
_cell.angle_beta   90.00
_cell.angle_gamma   90.00
#
_symmetry.space_group_name_H-M   'P 1'
#
loop_
_entity.id
_entity.type
_entity.pdbx_description
1 polymer ?
#
loop_
_entity_poly.entity_id
_entity_poly.type
_entity_poly.pdbx_seq_one_letter_code
_entity_poly.pdbx_strand_id
1 'polypeptide(L)'
;MSLPSTAVSAEELKTLSSKAIAAKDTAYCPYSNFRVGACILTQSGEFITGANVENASYPVGTCAERVAFGTAVVAGHKHFKAIAVATDIKPAASPCGMFTP
;
A
#
# COMPACT_ATOMS: atom_id res chain seq x y z
N MET A 1 4.33 -13.24 -27.11
CA MET A 1 3.89 -13.00 -25.72
C MET A 1 3.43 -11.55 -25.63
N SER A 2 2.12 -11.33 -25.59
CA SER A 2 1.53 -10.00 -25.43
C SER A 2 1.92 -9.43 -24.06
N LEU A 3 2.55 -8.25 -24.07
CA LEU A 3 2.82 -7.50 -22.84
C LEU A 3 1.48 -7.28 -22.12
N PRO A 4 1.35 -7.65 -20.83
CA PRO A 4 0.12 -7.38 -20.12
C PRO A 4 -0.04 -5.86 -19.98
N SER A 5 -1.23 -5.35 -20.29
CA SER A 5 -1.53 -3.91 -20.30
C SER A 5 -1.09 -3.26 -18.98
N THR A 6 -0.10 -2.36 -19.06
CA THR A 6 0.41 -1.55 -17.95
C THR A 6 -0.56 -0.44 -17.53
N ALA A 7 -1.63 -0.20 -18.30
CA ALA A 7 -2.61 0.84 -18.01
C ALA A 7 -3.60 0.37 -16.93
N VAL A 8 -3.68 1.11 -15.84
CA VAL A 8 -4.71 0.96 -14.80
C VAL A 8 -6.00 1.63 -15.30
N SER A 9 -7.10 0.89 -15.31
CA SER A 9 -8.43 1.41 -15.65
C SER A 9 -8.98 2.32 -14.53
N ALA A 10 -9.94 3.18 -14.86
CA ALA A 10 -10.57 4.06 -13.88
C ALA A 10 -11.24 3.29 -12.73
N GLU A 11 -11.83 2.13 -13.01
CA GLU A 11 -12.49 1.29 -12.00
C GLU A 11 -11.47 0.59 -11.09
N GLU A 12 -10.37 0.10 -11.66
CA GLU A 12 -9.24 -0.42 -10.88
C GLU A 12 -8.68 0.66 -9.97
N LEU A 13 -8.47 1.89 -10.47
CA LEU A 13 -7.95 3.01 -9.69
C LEU A 13 -8.88 3.38 -8.53
N LYS A 14 -10.19 3.41 -8.77
CA LYS A 14 -11.21 3.66 -7.74
C LYS A 14 -11.19 2.57 -6.66
N THR A 15 -11.11 1.32 -7.07
CA THR A 15 -11.02 0.16 -6.16
C THR A 15 -9.73 0.20 -5.35
N LEU A 16 -8.59 0.48 -5.99
CA LEU A 16 -7.27 0.64 -5.37
C LEU A 16 -7.33 1.69 -4.26
N SER A 17 -7.87 2.87 -4.59
CA SER A 17 -7.99 4.01 -3.67
C SER A 17 -8.91 3.68 -2.50
N SER A 18 -10.08 3.11 -2.76
CA SER A 18 -11.04 2.74 -1.72
C SER A 18 -10.45 1.72 -0.73
N LYS A 19 -9.76 0.70 -1.24
CA LYS A 19 -9.11 -0.33 -0.41
C LYS A 19 -7.95 0.23 0.39
N ALA A 20 -7.12 1.12 -0.18
CA ALA A 20 -6.05 1.78 0.57
C ALA A 20 -6.60 2.65 1.71
N ILE A 21 -7.72 3.36 1.48
CA ILE A 21 -8.39 4.16 2.52
C ILE A 21 -8.90 3.26 3.65
N ALA A 22 -9.57 2.16 3.32
CA ALA A 22 -10.10 1.22 4.31
C ALA A 22 -8.98 0.50 5.11
N ALA A 23 -7.84 0.23 4.47
CA ALA A 23 -6.69 -0.41 5.12
C ALA A 23 -6.12 0.41 6.28
N LYS A 24 -6.35 1.74 6.33
CA LYS A 24 -5.91 2.57 7.46
C LYS A 24 -6.48 2.12 8.80
N ASP A 25 -7.67 1.51 8.80
CA ASP A 25 -8.33 1.08 10.03
C ASP A 25 -7.64 -0.12 10.71
N THR A 26 -6.71 -0.78 10.02
CA THR A 26 -5.91 -1.89 10.57
C THR A 26 -4.50 -1.46 10.98
N ALA A 27 -4.16 -0.17 10.88
CA ALA A 27 -2.86 0.36 11.26
C ALA A 27 -2.60 0.18 12.76
N TYR A 28 -1.40 -0.29 13.11
CA TYR A 28 -0.90 -0.30 14.48
C TYR A 28 0.07 0.87 14.64
N CYS A 29 -0.40 2.01 15.15
CA CYS A 29 0.41 3.22 15.29
C CYS A 29 0.16 3.96 16.62
N PRO A 30 0.34 3.31 17.78
CA PRO A 30 0.01 3.93 19.07
C PRO A 30 0.92 5.10 19.46
N TYR A 31 2.06 5.26 18.79
CA TYR A 31 3.07 6.25 19.17
C TYR A 31 2.91 7.55 18.37
N SER A 32 2.75 7.48 17.04
CA SER A 32 2.50 8.66 16.21
C SER A 32 1.02 9.00 16.05
N ASN A 33 0.13 8.01 16.22
CA ASN A 33 -1.28 8.07 15.83
C ASN A 33 -1.50 8.43 14.34
N PHE A 34 -0.48 8.22 13.50
CA PHE A 34 -0.52 8.51 12.08
C PHE A 34 -0.83 7.23 11.28
N ARG A 35 -2.08 7.08 10.86
CA ARG A 35 -2.55 5.90 10.11
C ARG A 35 -2.25 6.04 8.62
N VAL A 36 -1.63 5.00 8.07
CA VAL A 36 -1.32 4.86 6.65
C VAL A 36 -1.81 3.50 6.17
N GLY A 37 -2.54 3.50 5.06
CA GLY A 37 -3.02 2.30 4.40
C GLY A 37 -2.48 2.25 2.97
N ALA A 38 -2.23 1.05 2.47
CA ALA A 38 -1.76 0.81 1.12
C ALA A 38 -2.55 -0.33 0.47
N CYS A 39 -2.68 -0.29 -0.84
CA CYS A 39 -3.29 -1.35 -1.64
C CYS A 39 -2.53 -1.53 -2.95
N ILE A 40 -2.08 -2.75 -3.22
CA ILE A 40 -1.39 -3.16 -4.44
C ILE A 40 -2.36 -3.90 -5.35
N LEU A 41 -2.35 -3.55 -6.64
CA LEU A 41 -2.96 -4.35 -7.69
C LEU A 41 -1.87 -5.18 -8.37
N THR A 42 -2.00 -6.49 -8.30
CA THR A 42 -1.06 -7.44 -8.92
C THR A 42 -1.34 -7.58 -10.42
N GLN A 43 -0.38 -8.13 -11.18
CA GLN A 43 -0.59 -8.40 -12.61
C GLN A 43 -1.71 -9.42 -12.88
N SER A 44 -2.03 -10.26 -11.89
CA SER A 44 -3.12 -11.24 -11.96
C SER A 44 -4.50 -10.66 -11.61
N GLY A 45 -4.59 -9.36 -11.31
CA GLY A 45 -5.85 -8.69 -10.99
C GLY A 45 -6.24 -8.75 -9.51
N GLU A 46 -5.32 -9.18 -8.63
CA GLU A 46 -5.59 -9.28 -7.19
C GLU A 46 -5.26 -7.98 -6.46
N PHE A 47 -6.08 -7.64 -5.46
CA PHE A 47 -5.89 -6.46 -4.63
C PHE A 47 -5.41 -6.86 -3.23
N ILE A 48 -4.20 -6.43 -2.86
CA ILE A 48 -3.54 -6.81 -1.62
C ILE A 48 -3.26 -5.57 -0.77
N THR A 49 -3.76 -5.56 0.45
CA THR A 49 -3.69 -4.40 1.34
C THR A 49 -2.58 -4.52 2.38
N GLY A 50 -2.10 -3.38 2.86
CA GLY A 50 -1.21 -3.27 4.01
C GLY A 50 -1.49 -2.00 4.79
N ALA A 51 -1.08 -1.98 6.06
CA ALA A 51 -1.18 -0.82 6.93
C ALA A 51 0.14 -0.65 7.69
N ASN A 52 0.45 0.57 8.14
CA ASN A 52 1.68 0.77 8.91
C ASN A 52 1.62 0.08 10.27
N VAL A 53 2.76 -0.46 10.69
CA VAL A 53 2.96 -1.13 11.97
C VAL A 53 4.15 -0.48 12.66
N GLU A 54 3.89 0.27 13.71
CA GLU A 54 4.92 0.90 14.52
C GLU A 54 5.48 -0.05 15.58
N ASN A 55 6.62 0.34 16.13
CA ASN A 55 7.31 -0.38 17.18
C ASN A 55 7.96 0.62 18.14
N ALA A 56 8.08 0.27 19.41
CA ALA A 56 8.70 1.12 20.43
C ALA A 56 10.15 1.50 20.10
N SER A 57 10.88 0.63 19.40
CA SER A 57 12.27 0.86 19.00
C SER A 57 12.34 1.61 17.67
N TYR A 58 12.34 2.93 17.72
CA TYR A 58 12.51 3.73 16.50
C TYR A 58 13.90 3.53 15.88
N PRO A 59 14.02 3.38 14.54
CA PRO A 59 13.00 3.52 13.49
C PRO A 59 12.47 2.19 12.90
N VAL A 60 12.39 1.10 13.67
CA VAL A 60 12.10 -0.26 13.12
C VAL A 60 10.66 -0.49 12.66
N GLY A 61 9.80 0.53 12.73
CA GLY A 61 8.44 0.47 12.21
C GLY A 61 8.39 0.13 10.71
N THR A 62 7.30 -0.49 10.29
CA THR A 62 7.08 -0.90 8.90
C THR A 62 5.99 -0.04 8.26
N CYS A 63 6.33 0.62 7.15
CA CYS A 63 5.37 1.43 6.38
C CYS A 63 4.30 0.55 5.71
N ALA A 64 3.13 1.11 5.42
CA ALA A 64 2.01 0.38 4.85
C ALA A 64 2.35 -0.29 3.51
N GLU A 65 3.15 0.37 2.69
CA GLU A 65 3.61 -0.12 1.39
C GLU A 65 4.47 -1.39 1.55
N ARG A 66 5.37 -1.41 2.54
CA ARG A 66 6.20 -2.59 2.85
C ARG A 66 5.34 -3.76 3.31
N VAL A 67 4.33 -3.50 4.14
CA VAL A 67 3.38 -4.53 4.56
C VAL A 67 2.61 -5.06 3.36
N ALA A 68 2.11 -4.20 2.48
CA ALA A 68 1.39 -4.61 1.28
C ALA A 68 2.27 -5.45 0.34
N PHE A 69 3.50 -5.01 0.05
CA PHE A 69 4.44 -5.76 -0.79
C PHE A 69 4.86 -7.08 -0.15
N GLY A 70 5.20 -7.07 1.14
CA GLY A 70 5.56 -8.28 1.87
C GLY A 70 4.44 -9.31 1.85
N THR A 71 3.19 -8.87 2.09
CA THR A 71 2.00 -9.71 2.00
C THR A 71 1.82 -10.28 0.60
N ALA A 72 1.97 -9.44 -0.44
CA ALA A 72 1.82 -9.86 -1.82
C ALA A 72 2.89 -10.89 -2.25
N VAL A 73 4.13 -10.70 -1.81
CA VAL A 73 5.23 -11.62 -2.09
C VAL A 73 5.02 -12.96 -1.38
N VAL A 74 4.57 -12.95 -0.12
CA VAL A 74 4.23 -14.18 0.63
C VAL A 74 3.06 -14.92 0.00
N ALA A 75 2.08 -14.19 -0.55
CA ALA A 75 0.97 -14.75 -1.33
C ALA A 75 1.37 -15.27 -2.73
N GLY A 76 2.65 -15.12 -3.13
CA GLY A 76 3.19 -15.66 -4.38
C GLY A 76 3.22 -14.68 -5.55
N HIS A 77 2.84 -13.41 -5.36
CA HIS A 77 2.89 -12.39 -6.41
C HIS A 77 4.26 -11.72 -6.49
N LYS A 78 4.82 -11.66 -7.70
CA LYS A 78 6.10 -10.98 -7.99
C LYS A 78 5.99 -9.88 -9.05
N HIS A 79 4.79 -9.67 -9.59
CA HIS A 79 4.50 -8.69 -10.64
C HIS A 79 3.32 -7.83 -10.22
N PHE A 80 3.51 -6.51 -10.28
CA PHE A 80 2.58 -5.53 -9.75
C PHE A 80 2.26 -4.48 -10.81
N LYS A 81 0.99 -4.12 -10.91
CA LYS A 81 0.47 -3.15 -11.88
C LYS A 81 0.43 -1.74 -11.29
N ALA A 82 0.00 -1.61 -10.03
CA ALA A 82 -0.11 -0.32 -9.35
C ALA A 82 -0.16 -0.46 -7.82
N ILE A 83 0.07 0.65 -7.12
CA ILE A 83 -0.13 0.79 -5.68
C ILE A 83 -0.84 2.11 -5.37
N ALA A 84 -1.81 2.09 -4.45
CA ALA A 84 -2.38 3.28 -3.83
C ALA A 84 -1.91 3.37 -2.38
N VAL A 85 -1.68 4.58 -1.91
CA VAL A 85 -1.34 4.89 -0.52
C VAL A 85 -2.29 5.96 -0.02
N ALA A 86 -2.83 5.77 1.17
CA ALA A 86 -3.77 6.68 1.81
C ALA A 86 -3.31 7.04 3.22
N THR A 87 -3.43 8.32 3.56
CA THR A 87 -3.14 8.86 4.90
C THR A 87 -4.36 9.59 5.46
N ASP A 88 -4.29 10.01 6.72
CA ASP A 88 -5.33 10.84 7.35
C ASP A 88 -5.18 12.34 7.05
N ILE A 89 -4.00 12.79 6.61
CA ILE A 89 -3.73 14.20 6.30
C ILE A 89 -4.08 14.56 4.86
N LYS A 90 -4.40 15.84 4.64
CA LYS A 90 -4.61 16.47 3.32
C LYS A 90 -3.65 17.66 3.15
N PRO A 91 -2.92 17.77 2.02
CA PRO A 91 -2.80 16.77 0.95
C PRO A 91 -2.19 15.47 1.48
N ALA A 92 -2.47 14.35 0.80
CA ALA A 92 -1.94 13.05 1.21
C ALA A 92 -0.42 13.11 1.32
N ALA A 93 0.13 12.48 2.36
CA ALA A 93 1.58 12.44 2.52
C ALA A 93 2.21 11.76 1.29
N SER A 94 3.33 12.29 0.81
CA SER A 94 4.17 11.57 -0.13
C SER A 94 4.57 10.23 0.47
N PRO A 95 4.73 9.16 -0.34
CA PRO A 95 5.29 7.89 0.13
C PRO A 95 6.57 8.14 0.92
N CYS A 96 6.91 7.28 1.88
CA CYS A 96 8.14 7.49 2.63
C CYS A 96 9.32 7.58 1.64
N GLY A 97 10.33 8.44 1.91
CA GLY A 97 11.45 8.70 0.97
C GLY A 97 12.29 7.46 0.60
N MET A 98 11.98 6.32 1.21
CA MET A 98 12.52 5.00 0.87
C MET A 98 11.82 4.36 -0.35
N PHE A 99 10.73 4.96 -0.84
CA PHE A 99 9.99 4.63 -2.06
C PHE A 99 10.08 5.70 -3.15
N THR A 100 10.80 6.81 -2.92
CA THR A 100 11.11 7.75 -4.00
C THR A 100 12.35 7.24 -4.76
N PRO A 101 12.31 7.13 -6.10
CA PRO A 101 13.50 6.82 -6.90
C PRO A 101 14.61 7.86 -6.73
#